data_AF-A0A081GQ83-F1
#
_entry.id   AF-A0A081GQ83-F1
#
_cell.length_a   1.000
_cell.length_b   1.000
_cell.length_c   1.000
_cell.angle_alpha   90.00
_cell.angle_beta   90.00
_cell.angle_gamma   90.00
#
_symmetry.space_group_name_H-M   'P 1'
#
loop_
_entity.id
_entity.type
_entity.pdbx_description
1 polymer ?
#
loop_
_entity_poly.entity_id
_entity_poly.type
_entity_poly.pdbx_seq_one_letter_code
_entity_poly.pdbx_strand_id
1 'polypeptide(L)'
;MNWRLVGFAAVVTAVLGGLAGITFSYLGQPDVGRFRYESRFYQNLYRSYPQIGAGLGAAIGGGFAVISQSARRRAASHRRRPEDRLRPRGRR
;
A
#
# COMPACT_ATOMS: atom_id res chain seq x y z
N MET A 1 -10.17 14.97 -2.89
CA MET A 1 -9.48 13.66 -2.72
C MET A 1 -10.57 12.64 -2.50
N ASN A 2 -10.49 11.43 -3.05
CA ASN A 2 -11.51 10.40 -2.75
C ASN A 2 -11.01 9.54 -1.60
N TRP A 3 -11.26 10.00 -0.37
CA TRP A 3 -10.79 9.36 0.85
C TRP A 3 -11.29 7.92 1.03
N ARG A 4 -12.45 7.58 0.47
CA ARG A 4 -12.98 6.21 0.48
C ARG A 4 -12.08 5.25 -0.31
N LEU A 5 -11.56 5.70 -1.45
CA LEU A 5 -10.63 4.92 -2.28
C LEU A 5 -9.28 4.72 -1.57
N VAL A 6 -8.77 5.77 -0.92
CA VAL A 6 -7.51 5.71 -0.17
C VAL A 6 -7.64 4.75 1.01
N GLY A 7 -8.74 4.83 1.77
CA GLY A 7 -9.01 3.90 2.86
C GLY A 7 -9.14 2.45 2.39
N PHE A 8 -9.87 2.21 1.30
CA PHE A 8 -10.00 0.87 0.72
C PHE A 8 -8.66 0.29 0.27
N ALA A 9 -7.86 1.08 -0.46
CA ALA A 9 -6.52 0.67 -0.88
C ALA A 9 -5.62 0.34 0.32
N ALA A 10 -5.62 1.20 1.35
CA ALA A 10 -4.85 0.95 2.57
C ALA A 10 -5.27 -0.36 3.26
N VAL A 11 -6.57 -0.64 3.39
CA VAL A 11 -7.07 -1.87 4.01
C VAL A 11 -6.69 -3.10 3.19
N VAL A 12 -6.87 -3.07 1.86
CA VAL A 12 -6.53 -4.20 0.98
C VAL A 12 -5.02 -4.49 1.04
N THR A 13 -4.18 -3.45 0.98
CA THR A 13 -2.72 -3.65 1.05
C THR A 13 -2.28 -4.09 2.45
N ALA A 14 -2.95 -3.66 3.52
CA ALA A 14 -2.71 -4.16 4.87
C ALA A 14 -3.02 -5.66 5.01
N VAL A 15 -4.16 -6.11 4.45
CA VAL A 15 -4.53 -7.54 4.47
C VAL A 15 -3.53 -8.37 3.67
N LEU A 16 -3.14 -7.92 2.47
CA LEU A 16 -2.13 -8.59 1.65
C LEU A 16 -0.75 -8.62 2.32
N GLY A 17 -0.35 -7.53 2.99
CA GLY A 17 0.89 -7.45 3.75
C GLY A 17 0.88 -8.37 4.98
N GLY A 18 -0.25 -8.48 5.68
CA GLY A 18 -0.43 -9.41 6.80
C GLY A 18 -0.34 -10.87 6.35
N LEU A 19 -0.99 -11.22 5.22
CA LEU A 19 -0.87 -12.55 4.61
C LEU A 19 0.57 -12.86 4.19
N ALA A 20 1.25 -11.92 3.54
CA ALA A 20 2.66 -12.08 3.20
C ALA A 20 3.54 -12.28 4.45
N GLY A 21 3.28 -11.54 5.53
CA GLY A 21 3.98 -11.69 6.81
C GLY A 21 3.81 -13.09 7.42
N ILE A 22 2.59 -13.65 7.39
CA ILE A 22 2.33 -15.04 7.82
C ILE A 22 3.08 -16.04 6.94
N THR A 23 3.07 -15.86 5.63
CA THR A 23 3.78 -16.74 4.69
C THR A 23 5.29 -16.69 4.90
N PHE A 24 5.88 -15.50 5.10
CA PHE A 24 7.30 -15.36 5.42
C PHE A 24 7.67 -15.98 6.77
N SER A 25 6.79 -15.89 7.76
CA SER A 25 6.95 -16.64 9.01
C SER A 25 7.01 -18.15 8.75
N TYR A 26 6.09 -18.69 7.97
CA TYR A 26 6.11 -20.12 7.65
C TYR A 26 7.34 -20.55 6.83
N LEU A 27 7.78 -19.73 5.86
CA LEU A 27 8.98 -20.02 5.07
C LEU A 27 10.28 -19.96 5.90
N GLY A 28 10.31 -19.11 6.93
CA GLY A 28 11.43 -19.01 7.88
C GLY A 28 11.51 -20.15 8.91
N GLN A 29 10.52 -21.06 8.93
CA GLN A 29 10.49 -22.26 9.77
C GLN A 29 10.68 -23.53 8.90
N PRO A 30 11.92 -23.90 8.54
CA PRO A 30 12.19 -25.08 7.71
C PRO A 30 12.02 -26.43 8.45
N ASP A 31 11.80 -26.45 9.77
CA ASP A 31 11.73 -27.67 10.57
C ASP A 31 10.41 -27.77 11.36
N VAL A 32 9.39 -28.33 10.71
CA VAL A 32 8.09 -28.70 11.31
C VAL A 32 8.18 -29.82 12.36
N GLY A 33 9.37 -30.39 12.60
CA GLY A 33 9.58 -31.54 13.48
C GLY A 33 10.23 -31.26 14.85
N ARG A 34 10.82 -30.07 15.08
CA ARG A 34 11.39 -29.71 16.39
C ARG A 34 11.18 -28.24 16.68
N PHE A 35 10.48 -27.94 17.78
CA PHE A 35 10.47 -26.62 18.40
C PHE A 35 11.87 -26.31 18.96
N ARG A 36 12.83 -25.98 18.10
CA ARG A 36 14.20 -25.59 18.48
C ARG A 36 14.26 -24.15 19.04
N TYR A 37 13.10 -23.50 19.22
CA TYR A 37 12.96 -22.15 19.73
C TYR A 37 12.23 -22.16 21.07
N GLU A 38 12.95 -22.60 22.10
CA GLU A 38 12.51 -22.61 23.50
C GLU A 38 12.59 -21.21 24.15
N SER A 39 13.14 -20.21 23.43
CA SER A 39 13.20 -18.84 23.92
C SER A 39 11.88 -18.11 23.63
N ARG A 40 11.21 -17.64 24.70
CA ARG A 40 9.99 -16.81 24.65
C ARG A 40 10.11 -15.60 23.71
N PHE A 41 11.34 -15.13 23.49
CA PHE A 41 11.67 -14.05 22.56
C PHE A 41 11.26 -14.36 21.11
N TYR A 42 11.59 -15.57 20.60
CA TYR A 42 11.26 -15.95 19.22
C TYR A 42 9.75 -16.17 19.02
N GLN A 43 9.06 -16.73 20.02
CA GLN A 43 7.60 -16.89 19.96
C GLN A 43 6.88 -15.54 19.86
N ASN A 44 7.32 -14.54 20.65
CA ASN A 44 6.76 -13.20 20.58
C ASN A 44 7.07 -12.50 19.25
N LEU A 45 8.26 -12.73 18.71
CA LEU A 45 8.66 -12.16 17.42
C LEU A 45 7.77 -12.71 16.29
N TYR A 46 7.60 -14.03 16.21
CA TYR A 46 6.71 -14.68 15.24
C TYR A 46 5.25 -14.24 15.35
N ARG A 47 4.75 -14.03 16.57
CA ARG A 47 3.39 -13.51 16.81
C ARG A 47 3.20 -12.07 16.31
N SER A 48 4.30 -11.32 16.21
CA SER A 48 4.30 -9.91 15.79
C SER A 48 4.49 -9.73 14.27
N TYR A 49 4.99 -10.75 13.55
CA TYR A 49 5.19 -10.70 12.09
C TYR A 49 3.93 -10.35 11.29
N PRO A 50 2.73 -10.90 11.59
CA PRO A 50 1.50 -10.53 10.90
C PRO A 50 1.16 -9.05 11.11
N GLN A 51 1.41 -8.51 12.31
CA GLN A 51 1.17 -7.10 12.63
C GLN A 51 2.16 -6.19 11.93
N ILE A 52 3.44 -6.58 11.87
CA ILE A 52 4.48 -5.86 11.13
C ILE A 52 4.14 -5.84 9.64
N GLY A 53 3.80 -7.00 9.06
CA GLY A 53 3.39 -7.12 7.66
C GLY A 53 2.14 -6.30 7.34
N ALA A 54 1.14 -6.31 8.22
CA ALA A 54 -0.07 -5.51 8.07
C ALA A 54 0.21 -4.00 8.14
N GLY A 55 1.05 -3.57 9.08
CA GLY A 55 1.45 -2.17 9.23
C GLY A 55 2.23 -1.64 8.02
N LEU A 56 3.22 -2.39 7.54
CA LEU A 56 3.99 -2.07 6.33
C LEU A 56 3.09 -2.04 5.09
N GLY A 57 2.21 -3.03 4.94
CA GLY A 57 1.23 -3.09 3.85
C GLY A 57 0.30 -1.87 3.85
N ALA A 58 -0.22 -1.47 5.01
CA ALA A 58 -1.07 -0.30 5.15
C ALA A 58 -0.34 1.00 4.75
N ALA A 59 0.90 1.17 5.23
CA ALA A 59 1.71 2.35 4.94
C ALA A 59 2.04 2.49 3.44
N ILE A 60 2.45 1.39 2.80
CA ILE A 60 2.74 1.37 1.36
C ILE A 60 1.47 1.60 0.54
N GLY A 61 0.38 0.90 0.86
CA GLY A 61 -0.90 1.02 0.14
C GLY A 61 -1.52 2.42 0.24
N GLY A 62 -1.55 2.98 1.45
CA GLY A 62 -2.01 4.35 1.69
C GLY A 62 -1.14 5.39 0.98
N GLY A 63 0.19 5.27 1.10
CA GLY A 63 1.13 6.16 0.42
C GLY A 63 1.00 6.11 -1.10
N PHE A 64 0.94 4.90 -1.68
CA PHE A 64 0.78 4.72 -3.12
C PHE A 64 -0.58 5.25 -3.63
N ALA A 65 -1.66 5.08 -2.86
CA ALA A 65 -2.97 5.64 -3.19
C ALA A 65 -2.95 7.17 -3.22
N VAL A 66 -2.26 7.82 -2.28
CA VAL A 66 -2.11 9.29 -2.25
C VAL A 66 -1.29 9.79 -3.44
N ILE A 67 -0.14 9.14 -3.73
CA ILE A 67 0.74 9.50 -4.85
C ILE A 67 0.02 9.29 -6.18
N SER A 68 -0.65 8.16 -6.38
CA SER A 68 -1.37 7.86 -7.62
C SER A 68 -2.54 8.81 -7.84
N GLN A 69 -3.29 9.16 -6.79
CA GLN A 69 -4.41 10.10 -6.92
C GLN A 69 -3.96 11.53 -7.19
N SER A 70 -2.84 11.96 -6.59
CA SER A 70 -2.24 13.27 -6.87
C SER A 70 -1.63 13.34 -8.28
N ALA A 71 -0.97 12.27 -8.74
CA ALA A 71 -0.49 12.16 -10.12
C ALA A 71 -1.65 12.19 -11.13
N ARG A 72 -2.74 11.44 -10.89
CA ARG A 72 -3.95 11.47 -11.76
C ARG A 72 -4.60 12.85 -11.82
N ARG A 73 -4.64 13.59 -10.71
CA ARG A 73 -5.12 14.98 -10.69
C ARG A 73 -4.27 15.89 -11.56
N ARG A 74 -2.93 15.79 -11.47
CA ARG A 74 -2.01 16.57 -12.30
C ARG A 74 -2.17 16.24 -13.79
N ALA A 75 -2.29 14.97 -14.14
CA ALA A 75 -2.52 14.54 -15.52
C ALA A 75 -3.85 15.05 -16.08
N ALA A 76 -4.93 15.02 -15.28
CA ALA A 76 -6.23 15.55 -15.68
C ALA A 76 -6.22 17.08 -15.87
N SER A 77 -5.49 17.81 -15.02
CA SER A 77 -5.32 19.27 -15.17
C SER A 77 -4.52 19.63 -16.44
N HIS A 78 -3.53 18.82 -16.80
CA HIS A 78 -2.72 19.05 -18.00
C HIS A 78 -3.49 18.74 -19.29
N ARG A 79 -4.40 17.76 -19.26
CA ARG A 79 -5.23 17.36 -20.41
C ARG A 79 -6.37 18.33 -20.74
N ARG A 80 -6.73 19.24 -19.82
CA ARG A 80 -7.71 20.32 -20.05
C ARG A 80 -7.11 21.59 -20.66
N ARG A 81 -5.79 21.69 -20.81
CA ARG A 81 -5.08 22.83 -21.40
C ARG A 81 -4.85 22.86 -22.93
N PRO A 82 -5.35 21.95 -23.80
CA PRO A 82 -5.16 22.12 -25.25
C PRO A 82 -6.13 23.11 -25.91
N GLU A 83 -7.31 23.38 -25.34
CA GLU A 83 -8.38 24.10 -26.05
C GLU A 83 -8.32 25.64 -25.91
N ASP A 84 -7.74 26.17 -24.83
CA ASP A 84 -7.67 27.63 -24.64
C ASP A 84 -6.61 28.33 -25.52
N ARG A 85 -5.76 27.57 -26.23
CA ARG A 85 -4.79 28.13 -27.19
C ARG A 85 -5.30 28.23 -28.62
N LEU A 86 -6.47 27.65 -28.93
CA LEU A 86 -7.02 27.64 -30.29
C LEU A 86 -8.22 28.58 -30.48
N ARG A 87 -8.62 29.35 -29.47
CA ARG A 87 -9.53 30.48 -29.72
C ARG A 87 -8.74 31.58 -30.42
N PRO A 88 -9.02 31.89 -31.71
CA PRO A 88 -8.53 33.12 -32.28
C PRO A 88 -9.12 34.24 -31.44
N ARG A 89 -8.28 35.21 -31.04
CA ARG A 89 -8.76 36.51 -30.58
C ARG A 89 -9.54 37.15 -31.75
N GLY A 90 -10.81 36.79 -31.85
CA GLY A 90 -11.76 37.40 -32.74
C GLY A 90 -12.05 38.80 -32.22
N ARG A 91 -11.48 39.78 -32.93
CA ARG A 91 -11.99 41.14 -33.17
C ARG A 91 -13.20 41.55 -32.32
N ARG A 92 -13.01 42.57 -31.50
CA ARG A 92 -13.65 43.88 -31.67
C ARG A 92 -12.86 44.94 -30.92
#